data_AF-A0A2N1U430-F1
#
_entry.id   AF-A0A2N1U430-F1
#
_cell.length_a   1.000
_cell.length_b   1.000
_cell.length_c   1.000
_cell.angle_alpha   90.00
_cell.angle_beta   90.00
_cell.angle_gamma   90.00
#
_symmetry.space_group_name_H-M   'P 1'
#
loop_
_entity.id
_entity.type
_entity.pdbx_description
1 polymer ?
#
loop_
_entity_poly.entity_id
_entity_poly.type
_entity_poly.pdbx_seq_one_letter_code
_entity_poly.pdbx_strand_id
1 'polypeptide(L)'
;MRRKYITKGNGKLRPLGIPCLEDKIVQRAVARILEAIYEQDFLDFSYGYCPGKSPQAASTELAQVLQFGPYGWVVEADIRGFFDTILEPDQTMLHPETGTPQGGIVSPILANIYLHYALDLWFEHKVKPKCRGRAKIVRYVDDFVCAF
;
A
#
# COMPACT_ATOMS: atom_id res chain seq x y z
N MET A 1 -11.44 23.71 -4.68
CA MET A 1 -10.71 22.98 -3.61
C MET A 1 -10.78 23.79 -2.31
N ARG A 2 -11.34 23.24 -1.22
CA ARG A 2 -11.49 23.95 0.07
C ARG A 2 -10.56 23.33 1.11
N ARG A 3 -9.69 24.13 1.74
CA ARG A 3 -8.79 23.66 2.81
C ARG A 3 -9.47 23.83 4.16
N LYS A 4 -9.46 22.79 4.99
CA LYS A 4 -9.91 22.86 6.39
C LYS A 4 -8.82 22.27 7.28
N TYR A 5 -8.40 23.02 8.29
CA TYR A 5 -7.41 22.53 9.25
C TYR A 5 -8.12 21.78 10.37
N ILE A 6 -7.64 20.58 10.70
CA ILE A 6 -8.07 19.82 11.89
C ILE A 6 -6.92 19.72 12.87
N THR A 7 -7.21 19.92 14.16
CA THR A 7 -6.25 19.76 15.25
C THR A 7 -6.09 18.27 15.59
N LYS A 8 -4.85 17.79 15.72
CA LYS A 8 -4.57 16.48 16.31
C LYS A 8 -4.33 16.61 17.83
N GLY A 9 -4.44 15.51 18.58
CA GLY A 9 -4.20 15.48 20.03
C GLY A 9 -2.83 15.97 20.50
N ASN A 10 -1.85 16.11 19.58
CA ASN A 10 -0.50 16.63 19.85
C ASN A 10 -0.31 18.08 19.38
N GLY A 11 -1.37 18.85 19.16
CA GLY A 11 -1.30 20.29 18.78
C GLY A 11 -0.88 20.59 17.33
N LYS A 12 -0.45 19.58 16.55
CA LYS A 12 -0.14 19.75 15.12
C LYS A 12 -1.42 19.85 14.27
N LEU A 13 -1.48 20.83 13.37
CA LEU A 13 -2.57 21.00 12.40
C LEU A 13 -2.34 20.10 11.18
N ARG A 14 -3.40 19.45 10.69
CA ARG A 14 -3.39 18.77 9.39
C ARG A 14 -4.23 19.57 8.38
N PRO A 15 -3.64 20.02 7.26
CA PRO A 15 -4.42 20.61 6.19
C PRO A 15 -5.21 19.50 5.48
N LEU A 16 -6.54 19.62 5.52
CA LEU A 16 -7.44 18.73 4.80
C LEU A 16 -7.87 19.42 3.52
N GLY A 17 -7.36 18.94 2.38
CA GLY A 17 -7.89 19.33 1.08
C GLY A 17 -9.20 18.57 0.86
N ILE A 18 -10.33 19.27 0.87
CA ILE A 18 -11.63 18.67 0.57
C ILE A 18 -11.80 18.75 -0.95
N PRO A 19 -11.68 17.62 -1.70
CA PRO A 19 -12.05 17.59 -3.11
C PRO A 19 -13.56 17.78 -3.26
N CYS A 20 -13.99 18.28 -4.43
CA CYS A 20 -15.41 18.46 -4.73
C CYS A 20 -16.14 17.10 -4.70
N LEU A 21 -17.46 17.11 -4.49
CA LEU A 21 -18.24 15.86 -4.37
C LEU A 21 -18.15 15.04 -5.66
N GLU A 22 -18.20 15.73 -6.80
CA GLU A 22 -18.06 15.20 -8.15
C GLU A 22 -16.72 14.45 -8.30
N ASP A 23 -15.62 15.06 -7.86
CA ASP A 23 -14.29 14.44 -7.88
C ASP A 23 -14.25 13.16 -7.04
N LYS A 24 -14.94 13.15 -5.88
CA LYS A 24 -15.01 11.96 -5.03
C LYS A 24 -15.80 10.83 -5.69
N ILE A 25 -16.89 11.16 -6.39
CA ILE A 25 -17.69 10.16 -7.13
C ILE A 25 -16.84 9.55 -8.24
N VAL A 26 -16.14 10.39 -9.03
CA VAL A 26 -15.27 9.92 -10.10
C VAL A 26 -14.11 9.09 -9.55
N GLN A 27 -13.42 9.55 -8.50
CA GLN A 27 -12.34 8.79 -7.87
C GLN A 27 -12.82 7.44 -7.33
N ARG A 28 -14.05 7.37 -6.78
CA ARG A 28 -14.61 6.10 -6.30
C ARG A 28 -14.96 5.16 -7.45
N ALA A 29 -15.49 5.68 -8.56
CA ALA A 29 -15.77 4.88 -9.74
C ALA A 29 -14.48 4.32 -10.35
N VAL A 30 -13.46 5.16 -10.51
CA VAL A 30 -12.13 4.76 -10.98
C VAL A 30 -11.51 3.72 -10.05
N ALA A 31 -11.54 3.95 -8.73
CA ALA A 31 -11.01 2.99 -7.77
C ALA A 31 -11.67 1.62 -7.90
N ARG A 32 -13.00 1.55 -8.05
CA ARG A 32 -13.71 0.28 -8.24
C ARG A 32 -13.33 -0.45 -9.53
N ILE A 33 -13.14 0.30 -10.62
CA ILE A 33 -12.73 -0.30 -11.89
C ILE A 33 -11.31 -0.87 -11.76
N LEU A 34 -10.40 -0.11 -11.16
CA LEU A 34 -9.02 -0.57 -10.94
C LEU A 34 -8.97 -1.77 -9.99
N GLU A 35 -9.72 -1.73 -8.89
CA GLU A 35 -9.87 -2.87 -7.97
C GLU A 35 -10.31 -4.13 -8.74
N ALA A 36 -11.35 -4.02 -9.58
CA ALA A 36 -11.87 -5.16 -10.35
C ALA A 36 -10.90 -5.72 -11.40
N ILE A 37 -10.08 -4.87 -12.02
CA ILE A 37 -9.08 -5.29 -13.01
C ILE A 37 -7.91 -5.98 -12.32
N TYR A 38 -7.32 -5.32 -11.31
CA TYR A 38 -6.07 -5.76 -10.70
C TYR A 38 -6.25 -6.83 -9.61
N GLU A 39 -7.47 -7.05 -9.10
CA GLU A 39 -7.77 -8.17 -8.20
C GLU A 39 -7.37 -9.51 -8.82
N GLN A 40 -7.42 -9.65 -10.15
CA GLN A 40 -7.02 -10.88 -10.85
C GLN A 40 -5.51 -11.08 -10.94
N ASP A 41 -4.74 -9.99 -10.88
CA ASP A 41 -3.28 -10.01 -11.02
C ASP A 41 -2.57 -10.08 -9.66
N PHE A 42 -3.22 -9.65 -8.58
CA PHE A 42 -2.59 -9.61 -7.25
C PHE A 42 -2.23 -10.99 -6.70
N LEU A 43 -0.99 -11.10 -6.19
CA LEU A 43 -0.50 -12.32 -5.57
C LEU A 43 -1.21 -12.60 -4.23
N ASP A 44 -1.31 -13.88 -3.88
CA ASP A 44 -2.07 -14.36 -2.71
C ASP A 44 -1.62 -13.72 -1.39
N PHE A 45 -0.34 -13.38 -1.26
CA PHE A 45 0.23 -12.78 -0.06
C PHE A 45 0.02 -11.26 0.08
N SER A 46 -0.68 -10.62 -0.85
CA SER A 46 -1.12 -9.23 -0.74
C SER A 46 -2.56 -9.17 -0.21
N TYR A 47 -2.73 -8.57 0.98
CA TYR A 47 -4.02 -8.49 1.70
C TYR A 47 -4.63 -7.08 1.69
N GLY A 48 -3.89 -6.08 1.21
CA GLY A 48 -4.38 -4.71 1.14
C GLY A 48 -5.45 -4.55 0.07
N TYR A 49 -6.60 -3.96 0.43
CA TYR A 49 -7.67 -3.54 -0.49
C TYR A 49 -8.25 -4.63 -1.42
N CYS A 50 -8.03 -5.91 -1.15
CA CYS A 50 -8.66 -7.02 -1.87
C CYS A 50 -9.97 -7.42 -1.17
N PRO A 51 -11.11 -7.55 -1.89
CA PRO A 51 -12.35 -8.08 -1.34
C PRO A 51 -12.13 -9.44 -0.64
N GLY A 52 -12.58 -9.56 0.61
CA GLY A 52 -12.50 -10.82 1.38
C GLY A 52 -11.16 -11.07 2.11
N LYS A 53 -10.15 -10.22 1.94
CA LYS A 53 -8.89 -10.29 2.72
C LYS A 53 -8.94 -9.28 3.87
N SER A 54 -8.77 -9.76 5.11
CA SER A 54 -8.78 -8.91 6.31
C SER A 54 -7.38 -8.78 6.92
N PRO A 55 -7.10 -7.71 7.70
CA PRO A 55 -5.86 -7.61 8.47
C PRO A 55 -5.63 -8.82 9.38
N GLN A 56 -6.72 -9.38 9.91
CA GLN A 56 -6.70 -10.57 10.76
C GLN A 56 -6.28 -11.81 9.99
N ALA A 57 -6.67 -11.94 8.72
CA ALA A 57 -6.22 -13.03 7.85
C ALA A 57 -4.71 -12.93 7.58
N ALA A 58 -4.21 -11.71 7.28
CA ALA A 58 -2.77 -11.47 7.10
C ALA A 58 -1.97 -11.83 8.35
N SER A 59 -2.43 -11.40 9.53
CA SER A 59 -1.78 -11.71 10.82
C SER A 59 -1.82 -13.20 11.15
N THR A 60 -2.96 -13.87 10.88
CA THR A 60 -3.13 -15.31 11.11
C THR A 60 -2.21 -16.11 10.20
N GLU A 61 -2.11 -15.74 8.92
CA GLU A 61 -1.20 -16.38 7.98
C GLU A 61 0.26 -16.16 8.38
N LEU A 62 0.63 -14.93 8.74
CA LEU A 62 1.98 -14.65 9.25
C LEU A 62 2.30 -15.49 10.49
N ALA A 63 1.38 -15.58 11.44
CA ALA A 63 1.55 -16.40 12.64
C ALA A 63 1.75 -17.89 12.29
N GLN A 64 0.94 -18.44 11.38
CA GLN A 64 1.10 -19.82 10.91
C GLN A 64 2.43 -20.05 10.19
N VAL A 65 2.83 -19.11 9.33
CA VAL A 65 4.08 -19.14 8.58
C VAL A 65 5.27 -19.14 9.55
N LEU A 66 5.27 -18.27 10.56
CA LEU A 66 6.34 -18.19 11.55
C LEU A 66 6.34 -19.38 12.53
N GLN A 67 5.17 -19.89 12.90
CA GLN A 67 5.06 -20.98 13.89
C GLN A 67 5.45 -22.34 13.32
N PHE A 68 5.08 -22.63 12.06
CA PHE A 68 5.27 -23.96 11.46
C PHE A 68 6.32 -23.97 10.34
N GLY A 69 6.80 -22.80 9.92
CA GLY A 69 7.81 -22.68 8.88
C GLY A 69 9.23 -22.71 9.44
N PRO A 70 10.20 -23.25 8.68
CA PRO A 70 11.61 -23.24 9.06
C PRO A 70 12.25 -21.87 8.73
N TYR A 71 11.68 -20.77 9.24
CA TYR A 71 12.21 -19.42 9.06
C TYR A 71 13.07 -19.05 10.26
N GLY A 72 14.29 -18.59 9.99
CA GLY A 72 15.23 -18.15 11.02
C GLY A 72 15.24 -16.64 11.22
N TRP A 73 14.77 -15.88 10.22
CA TRP A 73 14.84 -14.42 10.22
C TRP A 73 13.52 -13.80 9.81
N VAL A 74 13.13 -12.74 10.51
CA VAL A 74 11.95 -11.93 10.21
C VAL A 74 12.39 -10.49 10.01
N VAL A 75 11.94 -9.89 8.92
CA VAL A 75 12.20 -8.49 8.56
C VAL A 75 10.87 -7.78 8.40
N GLU A 76 10.63 -6.78 9.26
CA GLU A 76 9.50 -5.86 9.16
C GLU A 76 9.95 -4.59 8.43
N ALA A 77 9.15 -4.12 7.48
CA ALA A 77 9.43 -2.92 6.71
C ALA A 77 8.14 -2.13 6.42
N ASP A 78 8.26 -0.80 6.51
CA ASP A 78 7.22 0.18 6.24
C ASP A 78 7.70 1.15 5.13
N ILE A 79 6.84 1.42 4.15
CA ILE A 79 7.14 2.32 3.04
C ILE A 79 6.61 3.71 3.36
N ARG A 80 7.45 4.50 4.04
CA ARG A 80 7.13 5.90 4.39
C ARG A 80 6.96 6.78 3.16
N GLY A 81 5.86 7.53 3.11
CA GLY A 81 5.71 8.70 2.23
C GLY A 81 5.36 8.38 0.78
N PHE A 82 4.87 7.18 0.46
CA PHE A 82 4.50 6.81 -0.91
C PHE A 82 3.55 7.82 -1.59
N PHE A 83 2.62 8.39 -0.83
CA PHE A 83 1.63 9.38 -1.33
C PHE A 83 2.13 10.82 -1.37
N ASP A 84 3.32 11.09 -0.84
CA ASP A 84 3.88 12.44 -0.82
C ASP A 84 4.79 12.68 -2.04
N THR A 85 5.12 11.64 -2.81
CA THR A 85 6.13 11.68 -3.90
C THR A 85 5.62 11.00 -5.18
N ILE A 86 4.42 11.35 -5.65
CA ILE A 86 3.99 10.95 -7.00
C ILE A 86 4.70 11.90 -7.99
N LEU A 87 5.70 11.37 -8.70
CA LEU A 87 6.46 12.09 -9.73
C LEU A 87 5.57 12.30 -10.97
N GLU A 88 5.50 13.55 -11.45
CA GLU A 88 4.92 13.82 -12.77
C GLU A 88 5.87 13.37 -13.89
N PRO A 89 5.35 13.09 -15.11
CA PRO A 89 6.13 12.56 -16.23
C PRO A 89 7.31 13.45 -16.68
N ASP A 90 7.36 14.70 -16.25
CA ASP A 90 8.37 15.69 -16.61
C ASP A 90 9.57 15.73 -15.65
N GLN A 91 9.64 14.81 -14.68
CA GLN A 91 10.66 14.78 -13.63
C GLN A 91 10.78 16.07 -12.80
N THR A 92 9.80 16.99 -12.89
CA THR A 92 9.79 18.12 -11.98
C THR A 92 9.33 17.63 -10.62
N MET A 93 10.23 17.74 -9.64
CA MET A 93 9.89 17.55 -8.24
C MET A 93 9.03 18.75 -7.82
N LEU A 94 7.73 18.68 -8.06
CA LEU A 94 6.83 19.44 -7.21
C LEU A 94 7.05 18.88 -5.81
N HIS A 95 7.66 19.68 -4.94
CA HIS A 95 7.31 19.61 -3.54
C HIS A 95 5.93 20.26 -3.46
N PRO A 96 4.80 19.53 -3.53
CA PRO A 96 3.61 20.12 -2.97
C PRO A 96 4.02 20.35 -1.51
N GLU A 97 4.01 21.60 -1.03
CA GLU A 97 4.36 21.90 0.37
C GLU A 97 3.47 21.14 1.39
N THR A 98 2.56 20.31 0.90
CA THR A 98 1.85 19.29 1.63
C THR A 98 1.36 18.27 0.60
N GLY A 99 1.68 16.99 0.80
CA GLY A 99 1.36 15.89 -0.11
C GLY A 99 -0.11 15.80 -0.53
N THR A 100 -0.39 14.82 -1.40
CA THR A 100 -1.71 14.55 -1.98
C THR A 100 -2.83 14.88 -0.98
N PRO A 101 -3.80 15.75 -1.32
CA PRO A 101 -4.81 16.22 -0.38
C PRO A 101 -5.40 15.03 0.36
N GLN A 102 -5.32 15.04 1.70
CA GLN A 102 -5.61 13.87 2.53
C GLN A 102 -6.82 13.09 2.03
N GLY A 103 -6.55 11.88 1.55
CA GLY A 103 -7.57 10.90 1.19
C GLY A 103 -8.19 11.09 -0.20
N GLY A 104 -7.36 11.15 -1.25
CA GLY A 104 -7.82 10.76 -2.58
C GLY A 104 -8.35 9.33 -2.51
N ILE A 105 -9.61 9.11 -2.86
CA ILE A 105 -10.27 7.80 -2.73
C ILE A 105 -9.53 6.73 -3.56
N VAL A 106 -8.87 7.17 -4.62
CA VAL A 106 -8.09 6.32 -5.54
C VAL A 106 -6.65 6.06 -5.09
N SER A 107 -6.11 6.86 -4.17
CA SER A 107 -4.71 6.76 -3.77
C SER A 107 -4.36 5.34 -3.25
N PRO A 108 -5.13 4.72 -2.34
CA PRO A 108 -4.73 3.44 -1.79
C PRO A 108 -4.65 2.30 -2.81
N ILE A 109 -5.56 2.25 -3.80
CA ILE A 109 -5.50 1.24 -4.86
C ILE A 109 -4.29 1.47 -5.78
N LEU A 110 -3.96 2.72 -6.11
CA LEU A 110 -2.78 3.02 -6.93
C LEU A 110 -1.48 2.60 -6.24
N ALA A 111 -1.37 2.83 -4.93
CA ALA A 111 -0.22 2.35 -4.16
C ALA A 111 -0.15 0.83 -4.16
N ASN A 112 -1.29 0.15 -3.99
CA ASN A 112 -1.31 -1.31 -3.99
C ASN A 112 -0.86 -1.90 -5.33
N ILE A 113 -1.30 -1.30 -6.45
CA ILE A 113 -0.88 -1.65 -7.81
C ILE A 113 0.62 -1.44 -7.98
N TYR A 114 1.14 -0.27 -7.59
CA TYR A 114 2.56 0.02 -7.72
C TYR A 114 3.41 -0.99 -6.93
N LEU A 115 3.05 -1.25 -5.67
CA LEU A 115 3.78 -2.18 -4.81
C LEU A 115 3.70 -3.62 -5.30
N HIS A 116 2.62 -3.99 -5.99
CA HIS A 116 2.56 -5.28 -6.65
C HIS A 116 3.70 -5.46 -7.66
N TYR A 117 3.89 -4.50 -8.56
CA TYR A 117 4.95 -4.60 -9.57
C TYR A 117 6.35 -4.37 -9.00
N ALA A 118 6.50 -3.39 -8.09
CA ALA A 118 7.80 -2.99 -7.57
C ALA A 118 8.34 -3.95 -6.49
N LEU A 119 7.46 -4.48 -5.63
CA LEU A 119 7.82 -5.29 -4.47
C LEU A 119 7.38 -6.74 -4.63
N ASP A 120 6.09 -7.01 -4.87
CA ASP A 120 5.56 -8.39 -4.84
C ASP A 120 6.21 -9.25 -5.93
N LEU A 121 6.18 -8.80 -7.20
CA LEU A 121 6.79 -9.52 -8.32
C LEU A 121 8.32 -9.59 -8.21
N TRP A 122 8.95 -8.53 -7.71
CA TRP A 122 10.39 -8.52 -7.47
C TRP A 122 10.79 -9.57 -6.41
N PHE A 123 10.04 -9.64 -5.31
CA PHE A 123 10.28 -10.62 -4.26
C PHE A 123 10.10 -12.05 -4.79
N GLU A 124 8.99 -12.31 -5.50
CA GLU A 124 8.66 -13.63 -6.03
C GLU A 124 9.70 -14.13 -7.04
N HIS A 125 10.11 -13.27 -7.99
CA HIS A 125 10.92 -13.70 -9.12
C HIS A 125 12.42 -13.44 -8.97
N LYS A 126 12.85 -12.56 -8.07
CA LYS A 126 14.27 -12.20 -7.89
C LYS A 126 14.81 -12.55 -6.52
N VAL A 127 14.02 -12.42 -5.45
CA VAL A 127 14.49 -12.69 -4.08
C VAL A 127 14.34 -14.16 -3.75
N LYS A 128 13.11 -14.72 -3.81
CA LYS A 128 12.85 -16.13 -3.47
C LYS A 128 13.81 -17.12 -4.17
N PRO A 129 14.10 -17.00 -5.49
CA PRO A 129 14.99 -17.96 -6.15
C PRO A 129 16.46 -17.89 -5.70
N LYS A 130 16.87 -16.78 -5.07
CA LYS A 130 18.24 -16.59 -4.55
C LYS A 130 18.37 -17.03 -3.09
N CYS A 131 17.26 -17.25 -2.40
CA CYS A 131 17.26 -17.75 -1.03
C CYS A 131 17.59 -19.25 -1.03
N ARG A 132 18.54 -19.66 -0.19
CA ARG A 132 18.86 -21.09 0.02
C ARG A 132 17.78 -21.85 0.82
N GLY A 133 16.86 -21.13 1.46
CA GLY A 133 15.75 -21.65 2.26
C GLY A 133 14.38 -21.15 1.78
N ARG A 134 13.33 -21.40 2.57
CA ARG A 134 11.99 -20.88 2.26
C ARG A 134 11.98 -19.37 2.53
N ALA A 135 11.47 -18.59 1.59
CA ALA A 135 11.24 -17.17 1.79
C ALA A 135 9.75 -16.88 1.55
N LYS A 136 9.14 -16.10 2.44
CA LYS A 136 7.75 -15.68 2.32
C LYS A 136 7.61 -14.21 2.70
N ILE A 137 6.75 -13.51 1.97
CA ILE A 137 6.37 -12.13 2.27
C ILE A 137 4.88 -12.14 2.59
N VAL A 138 4.45 -11.29 3.52
CA VAL A 138 3.05 -10.99 3.83
C VAL A 138 2.94 -9.48 3.83
N ARG A 139 2.08 -8.93 2.96
CA ARG A 139 1.94 -7.47 2.78
C ARG A 139 0.53 -7.00 3.06
N TYR A 140 0.43 -5.91 3.82
CA TYR A 140 -0.78 -5.15 4.05
C TYR A 140 -0.54 -3.69 3.67
N VAL A 141 -0.87 -3.33 2.43
CA VAL A 141 -0.67 -1.97 1.88
C VAL A 141 0.82 -1.60 1.91
N ASP A 142 1.21 -0.63 2.74
CA ASP A 142 2.55 -0.08 2.95
C ASP A 142 3.37 -0.85 4.00
N ASP A 143 2.71 -1.58 4.88
CA ASP A 143 3.34 -2.48 5.85
C ASP A 143 3.56 -3.87 5.25
N PHE A 144 4.80 -4.39 5.34
CA PHE A 144 5.07 -5.78 4.94
C PHE A 144 6.10 -6.45 5.84
N VAL A 145 5.94 -7.77 5.97
CA VAL A 145 6.84 -8.64 6.73
C VAL A 145 7.38 -9.73 5.82
N CYS A 146 8.69 -9.90 5.82
CA CYS A 146 9.40 -10.96 5.12
C CYS A 146 9.98 -11.95 6.12
N ALA A 147 9.80 -13.25 5.86
CA ALA A 147 10.38 -14.36 6.61
C ALA A 147 11.34 -15.15 5.70
N PHE A 148 12.53 -15.47 6.21
CA PHE A 148 13.62 -16.17 5.50
C PHE A 148 14.17 -17.36 6.30
#